data_AF-A0A453KHC4-F1
#
_entry.id   AF-A0A453KHC4-F1
#
_cell.length_a   1.000
_cell.length_b   1.000
_cell.length_c   1.000
_cell.angle_alpha   90.00
_cell.angle_beta   90.00
_cell.angle_gamma   90.00
#
_symmetry.space_group_name_H-M   'P 1'
#
loop_
_entity.id
_entity.type
_entity.pdbx_description
1 polymer ?
#
loop_
_entity_poly.entity_id
_entity_poly.type
_entity_poly.pdbx_seq_one_letter_code
_entity_poly.pdbx_strand_id
1 'polypeptide(L)'
;VRSNSLGAVGFLGDNRRMNVAITRARRHVTLVCDSSTICNNEFLARLLRHIRQHGQVRHVEPGSYGGDYGLGFSPPALPSIS
;
A
#
# COMPACT_ATOMS: atom_id res chain seq x y z
N VAL A 1 -4.36 2.31 7.24
CA VAL A 1 -4.20 2.70 8.67
C VAL A 1 -2.77 2.64 9.20
N ARG A 2 -1.83 1.88 8.62
CA ARG A 2 -0.41 1.93 9.03
C ARG A 2 0.43 2.63 7.97
N SER A 3 1.17 3.65 8.39
CA SER A 3 2.23 4.32 7.63
C SER A 3 3.25 4.83 8.65
N ASN A 4 4.47 4.31 8.63
CA ASN A 4 5.54 4.69 9.56
C ASN A 4 6.91 4.27 9.02
N SER A 5 7.95 5.00 9.41
CA SER A 5 9.34 4.75 8.99
C SER A 5 9.92 3.42 9.51
N LEU A 6 9.34 2.85 10.57
CA LEU A 6 9.75 1.56 11.12
C LEU A 6 9.19 0.37 10.32
N GLY A 7 8.25 0.63 9.40
CA GLY A 7 7.50 -0.39 8.66
C GLY A 7 6.76 -1.38 9.55
N ALA A 8 6.35 -0.96 10.74
CA ALA A 8 5.60 -1.78 11.67
C ALA A 8 4.13 -1.90 11.22
N VAL A 9 3.72 -3.12 10.86
CA VAL A 9 2.34 -3.43 10.45
C VAL A 9 1.42 -3.74 11.63
N GLY A 10 2.02 -4.18 12.75
CA GLY A 10 1.33 -4.57 13.98
C GLY A 10 0.20 -5.56 13.70
N PHE A 11 -0.99 -5.19 14.15
CA PHE A 11 -2.20 -6.00 14.01
C PHE A 11 -2.49 -6.46 12.55
N LEU A 12 -2.09 -5.68 11.52
CA LEU A 12 -2.30 -6.07 10.11
C LEU A 12 -1.50 -7.30 9.67
N GLY A 13 -0.53 -7.76 10.46
CA GLY A 13 0.24 -8.97 10.19
C GLY A 13 -0.54 -10.29 10.39
N ASP A 14 -1.75 -10.24 10.95
CA ASP A 14 -2.62 -11.42 11.04
C ASP A 14 -3.32 -11.70 9.69
N ASN A 15 -2.80 -12.71 8.98
CA ASN A 15 -3.29 -13.12 7.67
C ASN A 15 -4.78 -13.49 7.68
N ARG A 16 -5.32 -14.01 8.79
CA ARG A 16 -6.74 -14.40 8.88
C ARG A 16 -7.64 -13.19 8.71
N ARG A 17 -7.27 -12.06 9.31
CA ARG A 17 -8.07 -10.83 9.19
C ARG A 17 -7.97 -10.19 7.83
N MET A 18 -6.81 -10.27 7.17
CA MET A 18 -6.70 -9.79 5.80
C MET A 18 -7.54 -10.63 4.84
N ASN A 19 -7.57 -11.96 5.02
CA ASN A 19 -8.45 -12.84 4.25
C ASN A 19 -9.92 -12.48 4.44
N VAL A 20 -10.36 -12.25 5.69
CA VAL A 20 -11.72 -11.79 5.97
C VAL A 20 -11.99 -10.47 5.23
N ALA A 21 -11.10 -9.48 5.36
CA ALA A 21 -11.29 -8.15 4.76
C ALA A 21 -11.45 -8.22 3.23
N ILE A 22 -10.58 -8.95 2.54
CA ILE A 22 -10.56 -9.03 1.06
C ILE A 22 -11.78 -9.80 0.53
N THR A 23 -12.20 -10.86 1.23
CA THR A 23 -13.30 -11.73 0.77
C THR A 23 -14.69 -11.16 1.05
N ARG A 24 -14.81 -10.01 1.73
CA ARG A 24 -16.11 -9.35 2.00
C ARG A 24 -16.74 -8.73 0.76
N ALA A 25 -15.94 -8.31 -0.22
CA ALA A 25 -16.47 -7.59 -1.37
C ALA A 25 -17.15 -8.53 -2.37
N ARG A 26 -18.27 -8.07 -2.94
CA ARG A 26 -19.02 -8.81 -3.96
C ARG A 26 -18.77 -8.34 -5.40
N ARG A 27 -18.38 -7.07 -5.57
CA ARG A 27 -18.24 -6.43 -6.90
C ARG A 27 -16.91 -5.73 -7.11
N HIS A 28 -16.35 -5.11 -6.06
CA HIS A 28 -15.09 -4.38 -6.16
C HIS A 28 -14.37 -4.33 -4.81
N VAL A 29 -13.06 -4.58 -4.80
CA VAL A 29 -12.16 -4.40 -3.66
C VAL A 29 -11.21 -3.26 -3.99
N THR A 30 -11.10 -2.27 -3.11
CA THR A 30 -10.09 -1.21 -3.21
C THR A 30 -9.18 -1.27 -2.00
N LEU A 31 -7.87 -1.38 -2.23
CA LEU A 31 -6.85 -1.36 -1.18
C LEU A 31 -6.14 0.00 -1.20
N VAL A 32 -6.19 0.73 -0.09
CA VAL A 32 -5.41 1.96 0.12
C VAL A 32 -4.35 1.66 1.17
N CYS A 33 -3.09 1.76 0.79
CA CYS A 33 -1.96 1.41 1.66
C CYS A 33 -0.72 2.25 1.37
N ASP A 34 0.11 2.41 2.39
CA ASP A 34 1.49 2.85 2.24
C ASP A 34 2.37 1.64 1.95
N SER A 35 2.86 1.54 0.71
CA SER A 35 3.69 0.41 0.28
C SER A 35 5.02 0.32 1.04
N SER A 36 5.57 1.43 1.53
CA SER A 36 6.82 1.41 2.30
C SER A 36 6.64 0.72 3.66
N THR A 37 5.43 0.79 4.22
CA THR A 37 5.11 0.16 5.50
C THR A 37 4.65 -1.29 5.36
N ILE A 38 3.69 -1.56 4.45
CA ILE A 38 3.08 -2.90 4.40
C ILE A 38 3.97 -3.96 3.74
N CYS A 39 4.95 -3.57 2.93
CA CYS A 39 5.89 -4.50 2.31
C CYS A 39 6.84 -5.18 3.31
N ASN A 40 6.95 -4.68 4.55
CA ASN A 40 7.72 -5.33 5.61
C ASN A 40 7.06 -6.61 6.16
N ASN A 41 5.84 -6.94 5.73
CA ASN A 41 5.20 -8.21 5.99
C ASN A 41 5.06 -9.02 4.69
N GLU A 42 5.56 -10.26 4.68
CA GLU A 42 5.61 -11.08 3.46
C GLU A 42 4.23 -11.33 2.84
N PHE A 43 3.22 -11.61 3.67
CA PHE A 43 1.87 -11.88 3.19
C PHE A 43 1.25 -10.64 2.52
N LEU A 44 1.38 -9.47 3.16
CA LEU A 44 0.89 -8.21 2.59
C LEU A 44 1.67 -7.79 1.34
N ALA A 45 2.98 -8.04 1.29
CA ALA A 45 3.80 -7.81 0.11
C ALA A 45 3.34 -8.68 -1.08
N ARG A 46 3.04 -9.97 -0.83
CA ARG A 46 2.49 -10.88 -1.84
C ARG A 46 1.13 -10.43 -2.34
N LEU A 47 0.26 -9.98 -1.45
CA LEU A 47 -1.03 -9.40 -1.82
C LEU A 47 -0.86 -8.17 -2.72
N LEU A 48 0.02 -7.23 -2.36
CA LEU A 48 0.26 -6.04 -3.16
C LEU A 48 0.82 -6.39 -4.54
N ARG A 49 1.71 -7.39 -4.62
CA ARG A 49 2.22 -7.92 -5.90
C ARG A 49 1.10 -8.49 -6.77
N HIS A 50 0.20 -9.27 -6.18
CA HIS A 50 -0.96 -9.82 -6.90
C HIS A 50 -1.85 -8.69 -7.45
N ILE A 51 -2.15 -7.66 -6.65
CA ILE A 51 -2.94 -6.51 -7.11
C ILE A 51 -2.22 -5.74 -8.24
N ARG A 52 -0.90 -5.58 -8.18
CA ARG A 52 -0.12 -4.96 -9.26
C ARG A 52 -0.16 -5.74 -10.57
N GLN A 53 -0.24 -7.07 -10.49
CA GLN A 53 -0.27 -7.94 -11.66
C GLN A 53 -1.65 -8.05 -12.30
N HIS A 54 -2.72 -8.01 -11.50
CA HIS A 54 -4.08 -8.31 -11.97
C HIS A 54 -5.08 -7.15 -11.85
N GLY A 55 -4.73 -6.08 -11.14
CA GLY A 55 -5.62 -4.97 -10.82
C GLY A 55 -5.12 -3.62 -11.32
N GLN A 56 -5.92 -2.59 -11.04
CA GLN A 56 -5.56 -1.20 -11.31
C GLN A 56 -4.78 -0.65 -10.11
N VAL A 57 -3.60 -0.07 -10.35
CA VAL A 57 -2.78 0.55 -9.31
C VAL A 57 -2.54 2.01 -9.66
N ARG A 58 -2.76 2.89 -8.68
CA ARG A 58 -2.46 4.31 -8.78
C ARG A 58 -1.60 4.73 -7.61
N HIS A 59 -0.62 5.58 -7.90
CA HIS A 59 0.23 6.22 -6.91
C HIS A 59 -0.22 7.66 -6.72
N VAL A 60 -0.04 8.18 -5.52
CA VAL A 60 -0.22 9.61 -5.27
C VAL A 60 1.06 10.29 -5.72
N GLU A 61 0.98 11.06 -6.81
CA GLU A 61 2.08 11.92 -7.22
C GLU A 61 2.18 13.07 -6.22
N PRO A 62 3.33 13.26 -5.53
CA PRO A 62 3.54 14.42 -4.69
C PRO A 62 3.51 15.67 -5.58
N GLY A 63 2.41 16.43 -5.52
CA GLY A 63 2.16 17.59 -6.37
C GLY A 63 0.87 17.54 -7.19
N SER A 64 0.11 16.44 -7.15
CA SER A 64 -1.17 16.32 -7.87
C SER A 64 -2.39 16.94 -7.16
N TYR A 65 -2.23 17.42 -5.93
CA TYR A 65 -3.16 18.38 -5.32
C TYR A 65 -2.69 19.77 -5.71
N GLY A 66 -3.45 20.44 -6.59
CA GLY A 66 -3.19 21.81 -7.06
C GLY A 66 -3.35 22.88 -5.98
N GLY A 67 -2.61 22.75 -4.89
CA GLY A 67 -2.40 23.78 -3.89
C GLY A 67 -0.89 23.99 -3.75
N ASP A 68 -0.44 25.19 -4.10
CA ASP A 68 0.91 25.68 -3.85
C ASP A 68 1.18 25.67 -2.33
N TYR A 69 1.69 24.55 -1.82
CA TYR A 69 2.39 24.50 -0.55
C TYR A 69 3.79 23.99 -0.86
N GLY A 70 4.76 24.92 -0.88
CA GLY A 70 6.17 24.69 -1.20
C GLY A 70 6.93 23.79 -0.19
N LEU A 71 6.43 22.58 0.05
CA LEU A 71 7.12 21.52 0.78
C LEU A 71 7.52 20.45 -0.22
N GLY A 72 8.76 20.54 -0.70
CA GLY A 72 9.36 19.56 -1.60
C GLY A 72 9.35 18.17 -0.97
N PHE A 73 8.40 17.33 -1.40
CA PHE A 73 8.39 15.91 -1.09
C PHE A 73 8.98 15.16 -2.28
N SER A 74 10.25 14.78 -2.18
CA SER A 74 10.88 13.86 -3.13
C SER A 74 10.36 12.45 -2.85
N PRO A 75 9.57 11.83 -3.75
CA PRO A 75 9.09 10.48 -3.53
C PRO A 75 10.29 9.52 -3.47
N PRO A 76 10.43 8.69 -2.42
CA PRO A 76 11.51 7.71 -2.36
C PRO A 76 11.30 6.68 -3.48
N ALA A 77 12.34 6.45 -4.27
CA ALA A 77 12.33 5.42 -5.29
C ALA A 77 11.98 4.07 -4.66
N LEU A 78 10.92 3.43 -5.15
CA LEU A 78 10.57 2.08 -4.73
C LEU A 78 11.72 1.14 -5.11
N PRO A 79 12.15 0.24 -4.20
CA PRO A 79 13.15 -0.75 -4.55
C PRO A 79 12.59 -1.65 -5.66
N SER A 80 13.39 -1.81 -6.73
CA SER A 80 13.15 -2.81 -7.75
C SER A 80 13.37 -4.18 -7.11
N ILE A 81 12.29 -4.95 -6.96
CA ILE A 81 12.38 -6.34 -6.50
C ILE A 81 12.44 -7.20 -7.75
N SER A 82 13.63 -7.74 -8.05
CA SER A 82 13.81 -8.86 -9.00
C SER A 82 13.24 -10.13 -8.41
#